data_AF-A0A529QPK7-F1
#
_entry.id   AF-A0A529QPK7-F1
#
_cell.length_a   1.000
_cell.length_b   1.000
_cell.length_c   1.000
_cell.angle_alpha   90.00
_cell.angle_beta   90.00
_cell.angle_gamma   90.00
#
_symmetry.space_group_name_H-M   'P 1'
#
loop_
_entity.id
_entity.type
_entity.pdbx_description
1 polymer ?
#
loop_
_entity_poly.entity_id
_entity_poly.type
_entity_poly.pdbx_seq_one_letter_code
_entity_poly.pdbx_strand_id
1 'polypeptide(L)'
;YQAHLFDPEIHEKDKTLSELIRAVAVAGFAAGNIMLLSVSVWSGAEGPTRDLFHWLSGLIAIPALAFAGGIYFRSAANALRHGRMNMDVPIAVGVSLAYAMSLYETINHGEHAYFDASVSLLFFLLIGRTLDHVMRERARTAVNGLSRLAARGAVVLRDDGIREYVPVAELAPGMR
;
A
#
# COMPACT_ATOMS: atom_id res chain seq x y z
N TYR A 1 -41.23 -5.16 -17.47
CA TYR A 1 -40.64 -5.94 -16.37
C TYR A 1 -39.13 -6.03 -16.62
N GLN A 2 -38.34 -5.05 -16.17
CA GLN A 2 -36.88 -5.10 -16.27
C GLN A 2 -36.37 -5.86 -15.04
N ALA A 3 -36.11 -7.15 -15.24
CA ALA A 3 -35.52 -8.00 -14.23
C ALA A 3 -34.07 -7.53 -13.96
N HIS A 4 -33.86 -6.87 -12.82
CA HIS A 4 -32.53 -6.69 -12.27
C HIS A 4 -32.12 -8.01 -11.60
N LEU A 5 -31.64 -8.93 -12.43
CA LEU A 5 -30.85 -10.08 -11.99
C LEU A 5 -29.64 -9.57 -11.22
N PHE A 6 -29.34 -10.25 -10.11
CA PHE A 6 -28.06 -10.20 -9.43
C PHE A 6 -26.94 -9.99 -10.45
N ASP A 7 -26.36 -8.79 -10.47
CA ASP A 7 -25.02 -8.63 -11.02
C ASP A 7 -24.14 -9.47 -10.09
N PRO A 8 -23.54 -10.58 -10.56
CA PRO A 8 -22.47 -11.16 -9.80
C PRO A 8 -21.41 -10.05 -9.83
N GLU A 9 -21.24 -9.33 -8.72
CA GLU A 9 -20.06 -8.50 -8.53
C GLU A 9 -18.89 -9.46 -8.69
N ILE A 10 -18.39 -9.59 -9.92
CA ILE A 10 -17.11 -10.19 -10.23
C ILE A 10 -16.20 -9.37 -9.34
N HIS A 11 -15.76 -9.95 -8.22
CA HIS A 11 -14.81 -9.33 -7.32
C HIS A 11 -13.59 -8.97 -8.16
N GLU A 12 -13.56 -7.75 -8.69
CA GLU A 12 -12.45 -7.26 -9.46
C GLU A 12 -11.31 -7.23 -8.45
N LYS A 13 -10.36 -8.17 -8.61
CA LYS A 13 -9.24 -8.30 -7.68
C LYS A 13 -8.62 -6.92 -7.50
N ASP A 14 -8.58 -6.44 -6.27
CA ASP A 14 -7.91 -5.18 -5.95
C ASP A 14 -6.44 -5.31 -6.36
N LYS A 15 -6.12 -4.73 -7.52
CA LYS A 15 -4.80 -4.79 -8.14
C LYS A 15 -3.78 -4.08 -7.26
N THR A 16 -4.21 -3.00 -6.60
CA THR A 16 -3.43 -2.21 -5.65
C THR A 16 -3.05 -3.03 -4.42
N LEU A 17 -4.03 -3.71 -3.80
CA LEU A 17 -3.77 -4.58 -2.65
C LEU A 17 -2.83 -5.73 -3.04
N SER A 18 -3.03 -6.33 -4.22
CA SER A 18 -2.15 -7.39 -4.73
C SER A 18 -0.71 -6.91 -4.95
N GLU A 19 -0.53 -5.69 -5.45
CA GLU A 19 0.78 -5.07 -5.62
C GLU A 19 1.45 -4.78 -4.27
N LEU A 20 0.70 -4.23 -3.31
CA LEU A 20 1.18 -3.94 -1.96
C LEU A 20 1.63 -5.20 -1.22
N ILE A 21 0.85 -6.29 -1.29
CA ILE A 21 1.21 -7.57 -0.67
C ILE A 21 2.50 -8.13 -1.28
N ARG A 22 2.66 -8.05 -2.61
CA ARG A 22 3.89 -8.48 -3.28
C ARG A 22 5.08 -7.63 -2.85
N ALA A 23 4.91 -6.32 -2.76
CA ALA A 23 5.95 -5.42 -2.29
C ALA A 23 6.35 -5.70 -0.84
N VAL A 24 5.38 -5.95 0.05
CA VAL A 24 5.62 -6.37 1.44
C VAL A 24 6.40 -7.69 1.49
N ALA A 25 6.01 -8.68 0.68
CA ALA A 25 6.70 -9.97 0.65
C ALA A 25 8.16 -9.83 0.18
N VAL A 26 8.42 -9.04 -0.87
CA VAL A 26 9.77 -8.78 -1.37
C VAL A 26 10.60 -8.00 -0.35
N ALA A 27 10.03 -6.95 0.26
CA ALA A 27 10.71 -6.17 1.28
C ALA A 27 11.01 -6.99 2.54
N GLY A 28 10.09 -7.83 2.99
CA GLY A 28 10.27 -8.70 4.15
C GLY A 28 11.32 -9.79 3.90
N PHE A 29 11.32 -10.39 2.71
CA PHE A 29 12.37 -11.33 2.31
C PHE A 29 13.74 -10.65 2.31
N ALA A 30 13.86 -9.48 1.68
CA ALA A 30 15.10 -8.73 1.67
C ALA A 30 15.55 -8.30 3.07
N ALA A 31 14.64 -7.75 3.89
CA ALA A 31 14.92 -7.33 5.26
C ALA A 31 15.42 -8.51 6.11
N GLY A 32 14.77 -9.68 6.02
CA GLY A 32 15.18 -10.87 6.75
C GLY A 32 16.58 -11.36 6.36
N ASN A 33 16.88 -11.42 5.06
CA ASN A 33 18.20 -11.85 4.58
C ASN A 33 19.30 -10.85 4.98
N ILE A 34 19.05 -9.56 4.80
CA ILE A 34 20.02 -8.51 5.16
C ILE A 34 20.24 -8.48 6.68
N MET A 35 19.20 -8.68 7.48
CA MET A 35 19.32 -8.72 8.94
C MET A 35 20.21 -9.88 9.40
N LEU A 36 20.10 -11.07 8.79
CA LEU A 36 20.99 -12.20 9.11
C LEU A 36 22.46 -11.90 8.81
N LEU A 37 22.73 -11.22 7.69
CA LEU A 37 24.08 -10.78 7.31
C LEU A 37 24.60 -9.69 8.26
N SER A 38 23.76 -8.70 8.59
CA SER A 38 24.09 -7.60 9.51
C SER A 38 24.42 -8.11 10.92
N VAL A 39 23.62 -9.05 11.44
CA VAL A 39 23.89 -9.70 12.73
C VAL A 39 25.22 -10.46 12.71
N SER A 40 25.54 -11.11 11.59
CA SER A 40 26.81 -11.83 11.43
C SER A 40 28.01 -10.86 11.46
N VAL A 41 27.87 -9.66 10.89
CA VAL A 41 28.87 -8.60 10.98
C VAL A 41 29.05 -8.12 12.42
N TRP A 42 27.95 -7.82 13.13
CA TRP A 42 27.97 -7.37 14.52
C TRP A 42 28.52 -8.43 15.50
N SER A 43 28.37 -9.73 15.19
CA SER A 43 28.90 -10.82 16.02
C SER A 43 30.40 -11.06 15.92
N GLY A 44 31.14 -10.20 15.20
CA GLY A 44 32.60 -10.24 15.12
C GLY A 44 33.18 -10.71 13.79
N ALA A 45 32.48 -10.50 12.67
CA ALA A 45 33.11 -10.66 11.36
C ALA A 45 34.08 -9.49 11.12
N GLU A 46 35.38 -9.78 11.02
CA GLU A 46 36.44 -8.78 10.86
C GLU A 46 37.07 -8.81 9.46
N GLY A 47 37.49 -7.64 8.98
CA GLY A 47 38.26 -7.49 7.74
C GLY A 47 37.47 -7.84 6.46
N PRO A 48 37.96 -8.74 5.58
CA PRO A 48 37.38 -8.96 4.25
C PRO A 48 35.96 -9.55 4.25
N THR A 49 35.60 -10.31 5.28
CA THR A 49 34.27 -10.95 5.41
C THR A 49 33.18 -9.91 5.70
N ARG A 50 33.53 -8.87 6.47
CA ARG A 50 32.66 -7.73 6.75
C ARG A 50 32.33 -6.96 5.47
N ASP A 51 33.33 -6.63 4.67
CA ASP A 51 33.13 -5.93 3.40
C ASP A 51 32.29 -6.78 2.43
N LEU A 52 32.53 -8.10 2.38
CA LEU A 52 31.74 -9.02 1.59
C LEU A 52 30.25 -9.03 2.01
N PHE A 53 29.96 -9.02 3.32
CA PHE A 53 28.59 -8.96 3.82
C PHE A 53 27.91 -7.62 3.56
N HIS A 54 28.64 -6.51 3.59
CA HIS A 54 28.12 -5.19 3.19
C HIS A 54 27.77 -5.14 1.70
N TRP A 55 28.66 -5.64 0.86
CA TRP A 55 28.41 -5.73 -0.58
C TRP A 55 27.23 -6.63 -0.91
N LEU A 56 27.12 -7.79 -0.24
CA LEU A 56 26.00 -8.71 -0.43
C LEU A 56 24.69 -8.08 0.05
N SER A 57 24.70 -7.38 1.18
CA SER A 57 23.55 -6.65 1.70
C SER A 57 23.12 -5.52 0.74
N GLY A 58 24.07 -4.77 0.19
CA GLY A 58 23.82 -3.76 -0.83
C GLY A 58 23.19 -4.36 -2.09
N LEU A 59 23.67 -5.52 -2.53
CA LEU A 59 23.15 -6.22 -3.71
C LEU A 59 21.71 -6.72 -3.52
N ILE A 60 21.37 -7.17 -2.31
CA ILE A 60 19.98 -7.56 -1.94
C ILE A 60 19.09 -6.32 -1.78
N ALA A 61 19.64 -5.23 -1.27
CA ALA A 61 18.90 -3.98 -1.06
C ALA A 61 18.48 -3.31 -2.38
N ILE A 62 19.27 -3.44 -3.46
CA ILE A 62 18.93 -2.88 -4.78
C ILE A 62 17.56 -3.33 -5.30
N PRO A 63 17.30 -4.64 -5.49
CA PRO A 63 16.00 -5.09 -5.97
C PRO A 63 14.88 -4.79 -4.95
N ALA A 64 15.17 -4.83 -3.65
CA ALA A 64 14.19 -4.47 -2.63
C ALA A 64 13.74 -3.00 -2.76
N LEU A 65 14.69 -2.07 -2.90
CA LEU A 65 14.38 -0.65 -3.10
C LEU A 65 13.70 -0.40 -4.45
N ALA A 66 14.15 -1.05 -5.52
CA ALA A 66 13.58 -0.86 -6.85
C ALA A 66 12.13 -1.34 -6.93
N PHE A 67 11.84 -2.54 -6.43
CA PHE A 67 10.49 -3.11 -6.48
C PHE A 67 9.59 -2.56 -5.37
N ALA A 68 10.02 -2.65 -4.11
CA ALA A 68 9.19 -2.32 -2.97
C ALA A 68 9.18 -0.81 -2.68
N GLY A 69 10.33 -0.14 -2.87
CA GLY A 69 10.45 1.32 -2.79
C GLY A 69 9.88 2.05 -4.00
N GLY A 70 9.80 1.37 -5.15
CA GLY A 70 9.25 1.91 -6.40
C GLY A 70 7.86 2.55 -6.25
N ILE A 71 7.02 2.01 -5.37
CA ILE A 71 5.68 2.54 -5.05
C ILE A 71 5.78 3.97 -4.47
N TYR A 72 6.67 4.17 -3.49
CA TYR A 72 6.90 5.47 -2.88
C TYR A 72 7.62 6.42 -3.83
N PHE A 73 8.63 5.94 -4.56
CA PHE A 73 9.38 6.77 -5.51
C PHE A 73 8.50 7.30 -6.63
N ARG A 74 7.65 6.45 -7.22
CA ARG A 74 6.72 6.87 -8.27
C ARG A 74 5.70 7.89 -7.76
N SER A 75 5.16 7.66 -6.57
CA SER A 75 4.22 8.58 -5.93
C SER A 75 4.87 9.93 -5.59
N ALA A 76 6.07 9.91 -5.01
CA ALA A 76 6.83 11.11 -4.65
C ALA A 76 7.22 11.92 -5.90
N ALA A 77 7.75 11.26 -6.94
CA ALA A 77 8.10 11.91 -8.20
C ALA A 77 6.89 12.58 -8.85
N ASN A 78 5.71 11.94 -8.79
CA ASN A 78 4.48 12.52 -9.30
C ASN A 78 4.05 13.75 -8.48
N ALA A 79 4.10 13.69 -7.14
CA ALA A 79 3.74 14.82 -6.29
C ALA A 79 4.66 16.03 -6.50
N LEU A 80 5.97 15.80 -6.55
CA LEU A 80 6.98 16.83 -6.80
C LEU A 80 6.80 17.48 -8.17
N ARG A 81 6.50 16.69 -9.21
CA ARG A 81 6.21 17.22 -10.56
C ARG A 81 5.01 18.17 -10.60
N HIS A 82 4.04 17.97 -9.71
CA HIS A 82 2.86 18.83 -9.59
C HIS A 82 3.01 19.92 -8.53
N GLY A 83 4.21 20.12 -7.96
CA GLY A 83 4.46 21.10 -6.91
C GLY A 83 3.70 20.83 -5.61
N ARG A 84 3.30 19.57 -5.36
CA ARG A 84 2.57 19.14 -4.16
C ARG A 84 3.46 18.28 -3.27
N MET A 85 3.17 18.31 -1.98
CA MET A 85 3.77 17.40 -1.01
C MET A 85 2.77 16.29 -0.68
N ASN A 86 3.21 15.03 -0.77
CA ASN A 86 2.45 13.88 -0.29
C ASN A 86 3.22 13.19 0.84
N MET A 87 2.55 12.29 1.56
CA MET A 87 3.15 11.46 2.62
C MET A 87 4.32 10.60 2.11
N ASP A 88 4.34 10.32 0.80
CA ASP A 88 5.35 9.46 0.18
C ASP A 88 6.66 10.23 -0.12
N VAL A 89 6.66 11.57 -0.21
CA VAL A 89 7.87 12.37 -0.46
C VAL A 89 8.90 12.22 0.66
N PRO A 90 8.59 12.47 1.96
CA PRO A 90 9.56 12.31 3.03
C PRO A 90 10.08 10.89 3.14
N ILE A 91 9.22 9.89 2.91
CA ILE A 91 9.58 8.47 2.92
C ILE A 91 10.61 8.17 1.83
N ALA A 92 10.32 8.58 0.59
CA ALA A 92 11.21 8.38 -0.54
C ALA A 92 12.58 9.03 -0.31
N VAL A 93 12.60 10.26 0.23
CA VAL A 93 13.85 10.96 0.56
C VAL A 93 14.61 10.23 1.66
N GLY A 94 13.95 9.84 2.75
CA GLY A 94 14.59 9.14 3.87
C GLY A 94 15.20 7.81 3.46
N VAL A 95 14.46 6.98 2.70
CA VAL A 95 14.96 5.70 2.20
C VAL A 95 16.12 5.90 1.21
N SER A 96 16.03 6.90 0.32
CA SER A 96 17.11 7.22 -0.62
C SER A 96 18.39 7.66 0.09
N LEU A 97 18.26 8.54 1.09
CA LEU A 97 19.39 9.03 1.87
C LEU A 97 20.03 7.91 2.68
N ALA A 98 19.24 7.09 3.37
CA ALA A 98 19.75 5.95 4.13
C ALA A 98 20.51 4.96 3.24
N TYR A 99 19.97 4.67 2.05
CA TYR A 99 20.62 3.79 1.08
C TYR A 99 21.90 4.41 0.49
N ALA A 100 21.85 5.68 0.08
CA ALA A 100 23.00 6.39 -0.47
C ALA A 100 24.13 6.53 0.56
N MET A 101 23.81 6.79 1.82
CA MET A 101 24.76 6.83 2.92
C MET A 101 25.40 5.45 3.15
N SER A 102 24.59 4.39 3.17
CA SER A 102 25.10 3.01 3.31
C SER A 102 26.02 2.61 2.15
N LEU A 103 25.68 3.02 0.92
CA LEU A 103 26.51 2.78 -0.26
C LEU A 103 27.83 3.57 -0.18
N TYR A 104 27.78 4.82 0.27
CA TYR A 104 28.97 5.64 0.48
C TYR A 104 29.90 5.04 1.53
N GLU A 105 29.36 4.56 2.66
CA GLU A 105 30.16 3.88 3.69
C GLU A 105 30.76 2.58 3.16
N THR A 106 29.99 1.79 2.41
CA THR A 106 30.47 0.53 1.81
C THR A 106 31.63 0.75 0.84
N ILE A 107 31.59 1.81 0.02
CA ILE A 107 32.69 2.15 -0.91
C ILE A 107 33.93 2.64 -0.16
N ASN A 108 33.73 3.38 0.94
CA ASN A 108 34.83 3.90 1.76
C ASN A 108 35.36 2.91 2.81
N HIS A 109 34.94 1.64 2.76
CA HIS A 109 35.27 0.61 3.77
C HIS A 109 34.92 1.07 5.20
N GLY A 110 33.87 1.90 5.32
CA GLY A 110 33.39 2.44 6.57
C GLY A 110 32.96 1.32 7.53
N GLU A 111 32.97 1.59 8.83
CA GLU A 111 32.83 0.59 9.89
C GLU A 111 31.37 0.13 10.15
N HIS A 112 30.40 0.82 9.56
CA HIS A 112 28.98 0.50 9.66
C HIS A 112 28.34 0.62 8.26
N ALA A 113 27.33 -0.20 7.97
CA ALA A 113 26.48 -0.02 6.80
C ALA A 113 25.03 -0.23 7.21
N TYR A 114 24.16 0.72 6.86
CA TYR A 114 22.78 0.79 7.35
C TYR A 114 21.74 0.23 6.35
N PHE A 115 22.17 -0.71 5.49
CA PHE A 115 21.28 -1.33 4.52
C PHE A 115 20.12 -2.07 5.21
N ASP A 116 20.39 -2.72 6.35
CA ASP A 116 19.38 -3.39 7.16
C ASP A 116 18.29 -2.43 7.66
N ALA A 117 18.68 -1.27 8.17
CA ALA A 117 17.80 -0.24 8.68
C ALA A 117 16.95 0.34 7.54
N SER A 118 17.56 0.61 6.38
CA SER A 118 16.84 1.16 5.22
C SER A 118 15.76 0.20 4.69
N VAL A 119 16.08 -1.09 4.56
CA VAL A 119 15.16 -2.10 4.03
C VAL A 119 14.10 -2.49 5.06
N SER A 120 14.47 -2.56 6.34
CA SER A 120 13.51 -2.81 7.44
C SER A 120 12.52 -1.65 7.58
N LEU A 121 12.99 -0.40 7.51
CA LEU A 121 12.12 0.78 7.50
C LEU A 121 11.13 0.71 6.34
N LEU A 122 11.62 0.41 5.12
CA LEU A 122 10.78 0.25 3.94
C LEU A 122 9.74 -0.85 4.13
N PHE A 123 10.13 -1.99 4.70
CA PHE A 123 9.23 -3.11 5.01
C PHE A 123 8.12 -2.71 5.99
N PHE A 124 8.46 -2.07 7.12
CA PHE A 124 7.46 -1.62 8.09
C PHE A 124 6.50 -0.59 7.50
N LEU A 125 6.99 0.36 6.70
CA LEU A 125 6.15 1.34 6.03
C LEU A 125 5.19 0.69 5.03
N LEU A 126 5.65 -0.32 4.27
CA LEU A 126 4.78 -1.08 3.37
C LEU A 126 3.70 -1.86 4.10
N ILE A 127 4.01 -2.47 5.25
CA ILE A 127 3.00 -3.12 6.09
C ILE A 127 1.96 -2.08 6.52
N GLY A 128 2.39 -0.94 7.05
CA GLY A 128 1.49 0.14 7.48
C GLY A 128 0.59 0.62 6.34
N ARG A 129 1.15 0.83 5.15
CA ARG A 129 0.39 1.21 3.95
C ARG A 129 -0.61 0.14 3.52
N THR A 130 -0.22 -1.13 3.58
CA THR A 130 -1.09 -2.25 3.22
C THR A 130 -2.26 -2.34 4.20
N LEU A 131 -2.01 -2.20 5.49
CA LEU A 131 -3.05 -2.18 6.52
C LEU A 131 -3.98 -0.97 6.37
N ASP A 132 -3.44 0.22 6.12
CA ASP A 132 -4.22 1.44 5.87
C ASP A 132 -5.16 1.26 4.67
N HIS A 133 -4.65 0.67 3.57
CA HIS A 133 -5.46 0.37 2.39
C HIS A 133 -6.62 -0.60 2.71
N VAL A 134 -6.33 -1.71 3.38
CA VAL A 134 -7.34 -2.70 3.80
C VAL A 134 -8.39 -2.07 4.72
N MET A 135 -7.98 -1.22 5.68
CA MET A 135 -8.90 -0.55 6.59
C MET A 135 -9.80 0.45 5.85
N ARG A 136 -9.26 1.22 4.91
CA ARG A 136 -10.03 2.15 4.08
C ARG A 136 -11.03 1.43 3.18
N GLU A 137 -10.63 0.31 2.59
CA GLU A 137 -11.51 -0.51 1.76
C GLU A 137 -12.65 -1.09 2.60
N ARG A 138 -12.35 -1.63 3.78
CA ARG A 138 -13.37 -2.15 4.71
C ARG A 138 -14.37 -1.07 5.15
N ALA A 139 -13.89 0.14 5.46
CA ALA A 139 -14.75 1.28 5.79
C ALA A 139 -15.65 1.67 4.61
N ARG A 140 -15.10 1.73 3.39
CA ARG A 140 -15.87 2.02 2.17
C ARG A 140 -16.95 0.97 1.93
N THR A 141 -16.64 -0.31 2.10
CA THR A 141 -17.60 -1.41 1.96
C THR A 141 -18.72 -1.32 2.99
N ALA A 142 -18.42 -0.97 4.24
CA ALA A 142 -19.43 -0.75 5.27
C ALA A 142 -20.37 0.43 4.92
N VAL A 143 -19.81 1.55 4.46
CA VAL A 143 -20.59 2.72 4.00
C VAL A 143 -21.46 2.37 2.79
N ASN A 144 -20.91 1.62 1.82
CA ASN A 144 -21.67 1.16 0.67
C ASN A 144 -22.80 0.19 1.06
N GLY A 145 -22.56 -0.67 2.06
CA GLY A 145 -23.58 -1.56 2.62
C GLY A 145 -24.75 -0.78 3.24
N LEU A 146 -24.46 0.29 3.99
CA LEU A 146 -25.49 1.20 4.51
C LEU A 146 -26.24 1.92 3.38
N SER A 147 -25.52 2.37 2.35
CA SER A 147 -26.16 2.99 1.17
C SER A 147 -27.09 2.02 0.43
N ARG A 148 -26.79 0.71 0.42
CA ARG A 148 -27.67 -0.32 -0.15
C ARG A 148 -28.94 -0.55 0.68
N LEU A 149 -28.90 -0.31 1.99
CA LEU A 149 -30.07 -0.41 2.88
C LEU A 149 -31.01 0.79 2.76
N ALA A 150 -30.53 1.93 2.23
CA ALA A 150 -31.40 3.06 1.93
C ALA A 150 -32.47 2.64 0.91
N ALA A 151 -33.74 2.86 1.26
CA ALA A 151 -34.86 2.55 0.38
C ALA A 151 -34.66 3.25 -0.97
N ARG A 152 -34.70 2.50 -2.07
CA ARG A 152 -34.52 3.05 -3.43
C ARG A 152 -35.83 3.53 -4.05
N GLY A 153 -36.96 3.10 -3.50
CA GLY A 153 -38.31 3.47 -3.90
C GLY A 153 -39.33 2.85 -2.96
N ALA A 154 -40.57 3.32 -3.07
CA ALA A 154 -41.71 2.78 -2.32
C ALA A 154 -42.84 2.45 -3.30
N VAL A 155 -43.70 1.49 -2.92
CA VAL A 155 -44.94 1.26 -3.66
C VAL A 155 -45.98 2.22 -3.13
N VAL A 156 -46.49 3.09 -4.00
CA VAL A 156 -47.53 4.08 -3.71
C VAL A 156 -48.87 3.57 -4.24
N LEU A 157 -49.92 3.74 -3.45
CA LEU A 157 -51.31 3.53 -3.79
C LEU A 157 -51.90 4.85 -4.31
N ARG A 158 -52.21 4.89 -5.60
CA ARG A 158 -52.90 6.03 -6.24
C ARG A 158 -54.40 6.04 -5.88
N ASP A 159 -55.04 7.18 -6.07
CA ASP A 159 -56.46 7.39 -5.75
C ASP A 159 -57.42 6.49 -6.56
N ASP A 160 -56.96 5.96 -7.69
CA ASP A 160 -57.65 4.97 -8.53
C ASP A 160 -57.53 3.52 -8.01
N GLY A 161 -56.81 3.31 -6.90
CA GLY A 161 -56.55 2.01 -6.30
C GLY A 161 -55.37 1.25 -6.91
N ILE A 162 -54.68 1.83 -7.91
CA ILE A 162 -53.53 1.20 -8.57
C ILE A 162 -52.28 1.36 -7.69
N ARG A 163 -51.52 0.27 -7.57
CA ARG A 163 -50.22 0.25 -6.88
C ARG A 163 -49.10 0.43 -7.88
N GLU A 164 -48.29 1.46 -7.71
CA GLU A 164 -47.15 1.77 -8.59
C GLU A 164 -45.87 1.90 -7.77
N TYR A 165 -44.77 1.36 -8.27
CA TYR A 165 -43.45 1.54 -7.65
C TYR A 165 -42.88 2.89 -8.06
N VAL A 166 -42.64 3.77 -7.09
CA VAL A 166 -42.12 5.12 -7.30
C VAL A 166 -40.71 5.22 -6.69
N PRO A 167 -39.70 5.67 -7.44
CA PRO A 167 -38.35 5.91 -6.90
C PRO A 167 -38.38 6.92 -5.76
N VAL A 168 -37.47 6.78 -4.76
CA VAL A 168 -37.46 7.69 -3.60
C VAL A 168 -37.33 9.16 -3.98
N ALA A 169 -36.65 9.47 -5.08
CA ALA A 169 -36.49 10.84 -5.58
C ALA A 169 -37.81 11.47 -6.10
N GLU A 170 -38.80 10.65 -6.42
CA GLU A 170 -40.09 11.07 -6.98
C GLU A 170 -41.24 11.00 -5.96
N LEU A 171 -40.96 10.54 -4.73
CA LEU A 171 -41.95 10.50 -3.66
C LEU A 171 -42.25 11.92 -3.14
N ALA A 172 -43.53 12.29 -3.12
CA ALA A 172 -43.99 13.54 -2.53
C ALA A 172 -44.67 13.31 -1.17
N PRO A 173 -44.58 14.27 -0.23
CA PRO A 173 -45.31 14.22 1.04
C PRO A 173 -46.81 14.06 0.80
N GLY A 174 -47.45 13.07 1.43
CA GLY A 174 -48.89 12.81 1.32
C GLY A 174 -49.27 11.63 0.42
N MET A 175 -48.34 11.06 -0.33
CA MET A 175 -48.51 9.78 -1.04
C MET A 175 -48.73 8.63 -0.03
N ARG A 176 -49.67 7.72 -0.33
CA ARG A 176 -50.06 6.59 0.53
C ARG A 176 -49.59 5.25 -0.03
#